data_AF-A0A537PJ75-F1
#
_entry.id   AF-A0A537PJ75-F1
#
_cell.length_a   1.000
_cell.length_b   1.000
_cell.length_c   1.000
_cell.angle_alpha   90.00
_cell.angle_beta   90.00
_cell.angle_gamma   90.00
#
_symmetry.space_group_name_H-M   'P 1'
#
loop_
_entity.id
_entity.type
_entity.pdbx_description
1 polymer ?
#
loop_
_entity_poly.entity_id
_entity_poly.type
_entity_poly.pdbx_seq_one_letter_code
_entity_poly.pdbx_strand_id
1 'polypeptide(L)'
;LYDLAFLLMDLEHRELGDFANVVLNRYLDLTGEDDGLPAMPLFLSSRAAIRAHVTATVLERTAGSGSRPAMAAEARRYLDLSAQYLRARSRRLVAIGGLSGTGKSTLAAALASSLGARVVRSDVIRKQSFGVALETPLPPAAYAPEASHRVYETLRRRARDALEAGYSVIVDAVSLKPEERQSFAAIAAASAVPFSGLWLEAPAATMERRLRVRRHDASDASPEVLAQQLQQDPGAPDWVRVDASGGAADCLAAARRALALG
;
A
#
# COMPACT_ATOMS: atom_id res chain seq x y z
N LEU A 1 4.99 16.63 0.91
CA LEU A 1 3.71 16.17 1.53
C LEU A 1 2.58 17.20 1.71
N TYR A 2 2.78 18.40 2.28
CA TYR A 2 1.67 19.33 2.57
C TYR A 2 0.85 19.77 1.33
N ASP A 3 1.50 19.93 0.17
CA ASP A 3 0.82 20.21 -1.09
C ASP A 3 0.11 18.98 -1.68
N LEU A 4 0.72 17.80 -1.54
CA LEU A 4 0.10 16.53 -1.92
C LEU A 4 -1.23 16.32 -1.19
N ALA A 5 -1.31 16.68 0.09
CA ALA A 5 -2.52 16.56 0.88
C ALA A 5 -3.73 17.28 0.27
N PHE A 6 -3.51 18.34 -0.52
CA PHE A 6 -4.61 19.01 -1.21
C PHE A 6 -5.27 18.11 -2.24
N LEU A 7 -4.45 17.46 -3.10
CA LEU A 7 -4.94 16.50 -4.10
C LEU A 7 -5.62 15.29 -3.44
N LEU A 8 -4.99 14.72 -2.41
CA LEU A 8 -5.52 13.54 -1.74
C LEU A 8 -6.88 13.81 -1.07
N MET A 9 -6.99 14.95 -0.38
CA MET A 9 -8.25 15.39 0.24
C MET A 9 -9.34 15.63 -0.82
N ASP A 10 -9.00 16.24 -1.96
CA ASP A 10 -9.98 16.49 -3.04
C ASP A 10 -10.46 15.18 -3.69
N LEU A 11 -9.57 14.20 -3.84
CA LEU A 11 -9.94 12.85 -4.31
C LEU A 11 -10.88 12.16 -3.32
N GLU A 12 -10.56 12.18 -2.03
CA GLU A 12 -11.43 11.58 -1.01
C GLU A 12 -12.79 12.27 -0.91
N HIS A 13 -12.84 13.61 -0.95
CA HIS A 13 -14.10 14.37 -0.96
C HIS A 13 -15.01 14.03 -2.15
N ARG A 14 -14.40 13.67 -3.28
CA ARG A 14 -15.08 13.22 -4.51
C ARG A 14 -15.38 11.71 -4.54
N GLU A 15 -15.23 11.02 -3.42
CA GLU A 15 -15.45 9.57 -3.30
C GLU A 15 -14.48 8.73 -4.16
N LEU A 16 -13.31 9.28 -4.48
CA LEU A 16 -12.23 8.66 -5.25
C LEU A 16 -11.07 8.21 -4.33
N GLY A 17 -11.40 7.69 -3.14
CA GLY A 17 -10.44 7.30 -2.11
C GLY A 17 -9.43 6.24 -2.58
N ASP A 18 -9.84 5.36 -3.49
CA ASP A 18 -8.94 4.37 -4.09
C ASP A 18 -7.78 5.05 -4.86
N PHE A 19 -8.09 6.09 -5.62
CA PHE A 19 -7.08 6.87 -6.34
C PHE A 19 -6.22 7.69 -5.38
N ALA A 20 -6.79 8.21 -4.30
CA ALA A 20 -6.00 8.90 -3.26
C ALA A 20 -4.94 7.96 -2.66
N ASN A 21 -5.31 6.72 -2.34
CA ASN A 21 -4.37 5.74 -1.79
C ASN A 21 -3.28 5.35 -2.81
N VAL A 22 -3.64 5.17 -4.08
CA VAL A 22 -2.68 4.89 -5.17
C VAL A 22 -1.67 6.04 -5.31
N VAL A 23 -2.15 7.28 -5.34
CA VAL A 23 -1.30 8.48 -5.46
C VAL A 23 -0.37 8.60 -4.26
N LEU A 24 -0.87 8.43 -3.03
CA LEU A 24 -0.05 8.49 -1.82
C LEU A 24 1.06 7.44 -1.85
N ASN A 25 0.74 6.18 -2.14
CA ASN A 25 1.72 5.10 -2.20
C ASN A 25 2.78 5.36 -3.28
N ARG A 26 2.36 5.76 -4.49
CA ARG A 26 3.30 6.05 -5.57
C ARG A 26 4.20 7.23 -5.24
N TYR A 27 3.68 8.28 -4.61
CA TYR A 27 4.47 9.43 -4.18
C TYR A 27 5.55 9.00 -3.18
N LEU A 28 5.18 8.28 -2.12
CA LEU A 28 6.12 7.80 -1.10
C LEU A 28 7.16 6.82 -1.66
N ASP A 29 6.78 5.96 -2.61
CA ASP A 29 7.72 5.07 -3.29
C ASP A 29 8.75 5.82 -4.15
N LEU A 30 8.42 7.01 -4.64
CA LEU A 30 9.33 7.84 -5.45
C LEU A 30 10.18 8.78 -4.61
N THR A 31 9.61 9.37 -3.56
CA THR A 31 10.29 10.41 -2.77
C THR A 31 10.99 9.86 -1.52
N GLY A 32 10.54 8.74 -0.98
CA GLY A 32 11.05 8.18 0.28
C GLY A 32 10.65 8.98 1.52
N GLU A 33 9.66 9.89 1.43
CA GLU A 33 9.15 10.72 2.54
C GLU A 33 8.18 9.95 3.47
N ASP A 34 8.45 8.67 3.73
CA ASP A 34 7.62 7.85 4.63
C ASP A 34 7.61 8.41 6.08
N ASP A 35 8.66 9.15 6.47
CA ASP A 35 8.82 9.82 7.77
C ASP A 35 7.81 10.95 8.02
N GLY A 36 7.21 11.49 6.97
CA GLY A 36 6.17 12.51 7.08
C GLY A 36 4.74 11.96 7.23
N LEU A 37 4.55 10.63 7.19
CA LEU A 37 3.24 10.00 7.43
C LEU A 37 2.56 10.46 8.73
N PRO A 38 3.24 10.63 9.88
CA PRO A 38 2.59 11.10 11.11
C PRO A 38 1.91 12.47 10.97
N ALA A 39 2.38 13.34 10.07
CA ALA A 39 1.83 14.67 9.85
C ALA A 39 0.65 14.71 8.86
N MET A 40 0.47 13.65 8.07
CA MET A 40 -0.54 13.60 7.01
C MET A 40 -1.98 13.81 7.48
N PRO A 41 -2.45 13.22 8.60
CA PRO A 41 -3.78 13.50 9.14
C PRO A 41 -4.03 15.00 9.38
N LEU A 42 -3.04 15.71 9.93
CA LEU A 42 -3.11 17.15 10.17
C LEU A 42 -3.14 17.93 8.85
N PHE A 43 -2.31 17.55 7.87
CA PHE A 43 -2.29 18.21 6.57
C PHE A 43 -3.61 18.06 5.82
N LEU A 44 -4.16 16.83 5.77
CA LEU A 44 -5.45 16.54 5.15
C LEU A 44 -6.59 17.30 5.85
N SER A 45 -6.63 17.27 7.18
CA SER A 45 -7.58 18.04 7.98
C SER A 45 -7.50 19.54 7.68
N SER A 46 -6.30 20.09 7.65
CA SER A 46 -6.08 21.52 7.39
C SER A 46 -6.57 21.91 5.99
N ARG A 47 -6.27 21.11 4.96
CA ARG A 47 -6.74 21.38 3.59
C ARG A 47 -8.27 21.32 3.48
N ALA A 48 -8.90 20.33 4.12
CA ALA A 48 -10.35 20.22 4.17
C ALA A 48 -10.98 21.41 4.92
N ALA A 49 -10.44 21.81 6.07
CA ALA A 49 -10.95 22.96 6.83
C ALA A 49 -10.82 24.29 6.05
N ILE A 50 -9.72 24.48 5.30
CA ILE A 50 -9.55 25.64 4.42
C ILE A 50 -10.64 25.64 3.33
N ARG A 51 -10.93 24.50 2.70
CA ARG A 51 -12.02 24.40 1.70
C ARG A 51 -13.38 24.70 2.31
N ALA A 52 -13.66 24.19 3.50
CA ALA A 52 -14.89 24.50 4.22
C ALA A 52 -15.04 26.00 4.46
N HIS A 53 -14.00 26.66 4.98
CA HIS A 53 -14.01 28.08 5.29
C HIS A 53 -14.17 28.96 4.04
N VAL A 54 -13.45 28.65 2.97
CA VAL A 54 -13.55 29.40 1.69
C VAL A 54 -14.95 29.26 1.11
N THR A 55 -15.50 28.03 1.05
CA THR A 55 -16.86 27.80 0.53
C THR A 55 -17.92 28.55 1.35
N ALA A 56 -17.78 28.58 2.69
CA ALA A 56 -18.67 29.33 3.56
C ALA A 56 -18.56 30.86 3.35
N THR A 57 -17.35 31.39 3.20
CA THR A 57 -17.12 32.81 2.94
C THR A 57 -17.72 33.26 1.59
N VAL A 58 -17.62 32.42 0.55
CA VAL A 58 -18.24 32.72 -0.75
C VAL A 58 -19.77 32.72 -0.65
N LEU A 59 -20.36 31.82 0.14
CA LEU A 59 -21.79 31.79 0.41
C LEU A 59 -22.30 33.09 1.05
N GLU A 60 -21.55 33.66 2.00
CA GLU A 60 -21.92 34.94 2.64
C GLU A 60 -21.95 36.10 1.63
N ARG A 61 -21.02 36.11 0.67
CA ARG A 61 -20.88 37.18 -0.33
C ARG A 61 -21.80 37.03 -1.54
N THR A 62 -22.35 35.84 -1.80
CA THR A 62 -23.18 35.58 -2.98
C THR A 62 -24.65 35.96 -2.71
N ALA A 63 -25.11 37.04 -3.33
CA ALA A 63 -26.49 37.51 -3.29
C ALA A 63 -27.37 36.73 -4.31
N GLY A 64 -27.86 35.56 -3.91
CA GLY A 64 -28.82 34.79 -4.70
C GLY A 64 -29.33 33.58 -3.93
N SER A 65 -30.65 33.40 -3.83
CA SER A 65 -31.28 32.41 -2.93
C SER A 65 -31.17 30.96 -3.40
N GLY A 66 -31.00 30.72 -4.71
CA GLY A 66 -31.11 29.37 -5.29
C GLY A 66 -29.96 28.41 -4.97
N SER A 67 -28.72 28.89 -4.83
CA SER A 67 -27.53 28.04 -4.62
C SER A 67 -27.08 27.94 -3.15
N ARG A 68 -27.69 28.72 -2.24
CA ARG A 68 -27.26 28.81 -0.84
C ARG A 68 -27.29 27.46 -0.10
N PRO A 69 -28.35 26.65 -0.21
CA PRO A 69 -28.40 25.36 0.50
C PRO A 69 -27.31 24.40 0.04
N ALA A 70 -27.05 24.32 -1.28
CA ALA A 70 -26.04 23.43 -1.84
C ALA A 70 -24.62 23.84 -1.42
N MET A 71 -24.31 25.13 -1.43
CA MET A 71 -23.00 25.63 -0.99
C MET A 71 -22.78 25.45 0.52
N ALA A 72 -23.83 25.64 1.34
CA ALA A 72 -23.77 25.38 2.77
C ALA A 72 -23.52 23.89 3.07
N ALA A 73 -24.20 22.99 2.35
CA ALA A 73 -23.99 21.55 2.45
C ALA A 73 -22.56 21.17 2.04
N GLU A 74 -22.02 21.77 0.98
CA GLU A 74 -20.65 21.52 0.53
C GLU A 74 -19.61 21.98 1.55
N ALA A 75 -19.77 23.19 2.14
CA ALA A 75 -18.91 23.65 3.21
C ALA A 75 -18.94 22.71 4.43
N ARG A 76 -20.12 22.20 4.78
CA ARG A 76 -20.29 21.22 5.86
C ARG A 76 -19.57 19.91 5.56
N ARG A 77 -19.69 19.38 4.34
CA ARG A 77 -18.99 18.16 3.92
C ARG A 77 -17.48 18.26 4.09
N TYR A 78 -16.86 19.37 3.67
CA TYR A 78 -15.42 19.58 3.89
C TYR A 78 -15.07 19.69 5.38
N LEU A 79 -15.91 20.34 6.18
CA LEU A 79 -15.68 20.44 7.62
C LEU A 79 -15.78 19.07 8.30
N ASP A 80 -16.76 18.25 7.94
CA ASP A 80 -16.91 16.90 8.46
C ASP A 80 -15.71 16.02 8.05
N LEU A 81 -15.26 16.14 6.80
CA LEU A 81 -14.07 15.46 6.29
C LEU A 81 -12.80 15.88 7.08
N SER A 82 -12.66 17.18 7.41
CA SER A 82 -11.53 17.65 8.23
C SER A 82 -11.50 16.96 9.59
N ALA A 83 -12.65 16.87 10.26
CA ALA A 83 -12.76 16.20 11.56
C ALA A 83 -12.51 14.70 11.42
N GLN A 84 -12.93 14.08 10.30
CA GLN A 84 -12.71 12.67 10.04
C GLN A 84 -11.24 12.30 9.95
N TYR A 85 -10.38 13.14 9.35
CA TYR A 85 -8.95 12.87 9.25
C TYR A 85 -8.24 12.75 10.60
N LEU A 86 -8.75 13.43 11.63
CA LEU A 86 -8.16 13.41 12.97
C LEU A 86 -8.69 12.26 13.85
N ARG A 87 -9.65 11.47 13.35
CA ARG A 87 -10.17 10.31 14.08
C ARG A 87 -9.20 9.14 13.97
N ALA A 88 -9.00 8.43 15.07
CA ALA A 88 -8.27 7.17 15.06
C ALA A 88 -8.97 6.16 14.13
N ARG A 89 -8.17 5.48 13.29
CA ARG A 89 -8.65 4.41 12.39
C ARG A 89 -8.17 3.06 12.92
N SER A 90 -8.95 2.01 12.70
CA SER A 90 -8.50 0.64 12.93
C SER A 90 -7.33 0.34 11.99
N ARG A 91 -6.22 -0.13 12.55
CA ARG A 91 -5.00 -0.48 11.81
C ARG A 91 -4.83 -1.99 11.79
N ARG A 92 -4.20 -2.50 10.74
CA ARG A 92 -3.78 -3.90 10.67
C ARG A 92 -2.51 -4.03 9.83
N LEU A 93 -1.78 -5.13 10.02
CA LEU A 93 -0.67 -5.51 9.15
C LEU A 93 -1.08 -6.74 8.33
N VAL A 94 -1.00 -6.61 7.01
CA VAL A 94 -1.15 -7.71 6.06
C VAL A 94 0.20 -7.97 5.42
N ALA A 95 0.66 -9.21 5.40
CA ALA A 95 1.85 -9.61 4.67
C ALA A 95 1.45 -10.50 3.48
N ILE A 96 1.94 -10.19 2.30
CA ILE A 96 1.64 -10.89 1.05
C ILE A 96 2.93 -11.51 0.52
N GLY A 97 2.95 -12.84 0.49
CA GLY A 97 4.07 -13.69 0.11
C GLY A 97 3.76 -14.54 -1.11
N GLY A 98 4.78 -15.23 -1.61
CA GLY A 98 4.68 -16.12 -2.75
C GLY A 98 5.69 -15.80 -3.84
N LEU A 99 5.84 -16.73 -4.79
CA LEU A 99 6.86 -16.65 -5.83
C LEU A 99 6.67 -15.46 -6.78
N SER A 100 7.71 -15.14 -7.54
CA SER A 100 7.63 -14.17 -8.62
C SER A 100 6.56 -14.56 -9.64
N GLY A 101 5.75 -13.60 -10.10
CA GLY A 101 4.68 -13.85 -11.08
C GLY A 101 3.35 -14.34 -10.49
N THR A 102 3.23 -14.55 -9.18
CA THR A 102 1.95 -14.92 -8.54
C THR A 102 0.95 -13.76 -8.45
N GLY A 103 1.39 -12.51 -8.63
CA GLY A 103 0.51 -11.32 -8.61
C GLY A 103 0.47 -10.54 -7.29
N LYS A 104 1.44 -10.75 -6.39
CA LYS A 104 1.52 -10.08 -5.08
C LYS A 104 1.33 -8.56 -5.15
N SER A 105 2.11 -7.86 -5.99
CA SER A 105 2.03 -6.40 -6.09
C SER A 105 0.68 -5.91 -6.60
N THR A 106 0.04 -6.67 -7.50
CA THR A 106 -1.32 -6.36 -7.98
C THR A 106 -2.34 -6.51 -6.86
N LEU A 107 -2.27 -7.60 -6.09
CA LEU A 107 -3.15 -7.81 -4.95
C LEU A 107 -2.92 -6.76 -3.85
N ALA A 108 -1.65 -6.44 -3.56
CA ALA A 108 -1.26 -5.44 -2.58
C ALA A 108 -1.84 -4.07 -2.91
N ALA A 109 -1.71 -3.62 -4.16
CA ALA A 109 -2.27 -2.35 -4.62
C ALA A 109 -3.81 -2.32 -4.50
N ALA A 110 -4.49 -3.42 -4.88
CA ALA A 110 -5.95 -3.49 -4.80
C ALA A 110 -6.48 -3.53 -3.36
N LEU A 111 -5.80 -4.24 -2.45
CA LEU A 111 -6.16 -4.27 -1.04
C LEU A 111 -5.86 -2.95 -0.33
N ALA A 112 -4.78 -2.26 -0.72
CA ALA A 112 -4.34 -1.04 -0.06
C ALA A 112 -5.41 0.05 -0.09
N SER A 113 -6.06 0.23 -1.24
CA SER A 113 -7.16 1.17 -1.42
C SER A 113 -8.29 0.94 -0.41
N SER A 114 -8.77 -0.31 -0.29
CA SER A 114 -9.85 -0.66 0.63
C SER A 114 -9.49 -0.50 2.12
N LEU A 115 -8.20 -0.63 2.45
CA LEU A 115 -7.70 -0.56 3.82
C LEU A 115 -7.17 0.83 4.19
N GLY A 116 -7.06 1.76 3.23
CA GLY A 116 -6.29 2.99 3.38
C GLY A 116 -4.84 2.73 3.79
N ALA A 117 -4.24 1.64 3.28
CA ALA A 117 -2.97 1.13 3.76
C ALA A 117 -1.76 1.71 3.00
N ARG A 118 -0.61 1.75 3.70
CA ARG A 118 0.71 1.93 3.09
C ARG A 118 1.24 0.57 2.63
N VAL A 119 1.60 0.46 1.35
CA VAL A 119 2.23 -0.74 0.77
C VAL A 119 3.74 -0.61 0.80
N VAL A 120 4.41 -1.42 1.62
CA VAL A 120 5.88 -1.44 1.67
C VAL A 120 6.38 -2.64 0.88
N ARG A 121 7.16 -2.40 -0.19
CA ARG A 121 7.57 -3.42 -1.16
C ARG A 121 9.07 -3.68 -1.09
N SER A 122 9.48 -4.95 -1.02
CA SER A 122 10.91 -5.30 -1.03
C SER A 122 11.63 -4.82 -2.30
N ASP A 123 10.95 -4.90 -3.45
CA ASP A 123 11.52 -4.52 -4.74
C ASP A 123 11.75 -3.01 -4.85
N VAL A 124 10.80 -2.20 -4.36
CA VAL A 124 10.95 -0.73 -4.29
C VAL A 124 12.11 -0.34 -3.37
N ILE A 125 12.17 -0.92 -2.18
CA ILE A 125 13.28 -0.66 -1.24
C ILE A 125 14.62 -1.04 -1.87
N ARG A 126 14.67 -2.15 -2.61
CA ARG A 126 15.89 -2.57 -3.30
C ARG A 126 16.34 -1.54 -4.33
N LYS A 127 15.43 -1.03 -5.17
CA LYS A 127 15.73 0.06 -6.15
C LYS A 127 16.24 1.32 -5.44
N GLN A 128 15.55 1.74 -4.39
CA GLN A 128 15.93 2.91 -3.61
C GLN A 128 17.33 2.76 -2.99
N SER A 129 17.67 1.57 -2.48
CA SER A 129 19.00 1.31 -1.90
C SER A 129 20.16 1.39 -2.90
N PHE A 130 19.85 1.28 -4.20
CA PHE A 130 20.81 1.44 -5.30
C PHE A 130 20.75 2.84 -5.94
N GLY A 131 19.87 3.73 -5.47
CA GLY A 131 19.74 5.08 -6.02
C GLY A 131 19.27 5.11 -7.47
N VAL A 132 18.58 4.07 -7.94
CA VAL A 132 18.09 3.97 -9.32
C VAL A 132 16.59 4.22 -9.39
N ALA A 133 16.10 4.61 -10.57
CA ALA A 133 14.66 4.70 -10.81
C ALA A 133 14.00 3.32 -10.61
N LEU A 134 12.73 3.31 -10.22
CA LEU A 134 12.04 2.07 -9.87
C LEU A 134 12.06 1.04 -11.01
N GLU A 135 12.00 1.48 -12.27
CA GLU A 135 11.95 0.59 -13.44
C GLU A 135 13.34 0.19 -13.96
N THR A 136 14.43 0.70 -13.38
CA THR A 136 15.80 0.43 -13.83
C THR A 136 16.25 -0.95 -13.34
N PRO A 137 16.62 -1.90 -14.22
CA PRO A 137 17.11 -3.22 -13.80
C PRO A 137 18.29 -3.16 -12.84
N LEU A 138 18.32 -4.03 -11.83
CA LEU A 138 19.42 -4.10 -10.87
C LEU A 138 20.44 -5.19 -11.22
N PRO A 139 21.72 -5.01 -10.83
CA PRO A 139 22.73 -6.05 -10.98
C PRO A 139 22.48 -7.23 -10.00
N PRO A 140 23.04 -8.42 -10.26
CA PRO A 140 22.91 -9.59 -9.37
C PRO A 140 23.34 -9.33 -7.91
N ALA A 141 24.32 -8.45 -7.70
CA ALA A 141 24.78 -8.03 -6.37
C ALA A 141 23.65 -7.42 -5.51
N ALA A 142 22.61 -6.86 -6.13
CA ALA A 142 21.44 -6.36 -5.43
C ALA A 142 20.64 -7.46 -4.74
N TYR A 143 20.76 -8.71 -5.18
CA TYR A 143 20.05 -9.88 -4.66
C TYR A 143 20.91 -10.78 -3.77
N ALA A 144 22.19 -10.42 -3.55
CA ALA A 144 23.08 -11.13 -2.64
C ALA A 144 22.49 -11.23 -1.21
N PRO A 145 22.85 -12.26 -0.42
CA PRO A 145 22.28 -12.48 0.91
C PRO A 145 22.33 -11.25 1.83
N GLU A 146 23.46 -10.54 1.87
CA GLU A 146 23.65 -9.35 2.72
C GLU A 146 22.79 -8.19 2.24
N ALA A 147 22.66 -8.00 0.93
CA ALA A 147 21.78 -6.98 0.35
C ALA A 147 20.32 -7.28 0.66
N SER A 148 19.90 -8.54 0.51
CA SER A 148 18.56 -9.00 0.87
C SER A 148 18.28 -8.83 2.36
N HIS A 149 19.24 -9.14 3.25
CA HIS A 149 19.08 -8.90 4.68
C HIS A 149 18.79 -7.42 4.99
N ARG A 150 19.57 -6.49 4.42
CA ARG A 150 19.36 -5.03 4.59
C ARG A 150 18.02 -4.55 4.05
N VAL A 151 17.56 -5.12 2.93
CA VAL A 151 16.24 -4.81 2.36
C VAL A 151 15.13 -5.24 3.31
N TYR A 152 15.17 -6.47 3.85
CA TYR A 152 14.16 -6.94 4.80
C TYR A 152 14.20 -6.20 6.14
N GLU A 153 15.38 -5.76 6.60
CA GLU A 153 15.48 -4.89 7.76
C GLU A 153 14.78 -3.54 7.54
N THR A 154 15.01 -2.93 6.37
CA THR A 154 14.32 -1.68 5.99
C THR A 154 12.82 -1.88 5.80
N LEU A 155 12.41 -3.00 5.23
CA LEU A 155 11.01 -3.38 5.06
C LEU A 155 10.28 -3.45 6.42
N ARG A 156 10.91 -4.11 7.40
CA ARG A 156 10.40 -4.21 8.78
C ARG A 156 10.33 -2.86 9.48
N ARG A 157 11.36 -2.02 9.31
CA ARG A 157 11.39 -0.66 9.89
C ARG A 157 10.25 0.18 9.34
N ARG A 158 10.12 0.31 8.01
CA ARG A 158 9.04 1.10 7.38
C ARG A 158 7.65 0.58 7.72
N ALA A 159 7.47 -0.73 7.84
CA ALA A 159 6.20 -1.29 8.27
C ALA A 159 5.84 -0.85 9.70
N ARG A 160 6.81 -0.83 10.62
CA ARG A 160 6.61 -0.36 11.99
C ARG A 160 6.31 1.14 12.02
N ASP A 161 7.12 1.94 11.34
CA ASP A 161 6.98 3.40 11.33
C ASP A 161 5.60 3.82 10.78
N ALA A 162 5.12 3.16 9.71
CA ALA A 162 3.80 3.43 9.16
C ALA A 162 2.66 2.99 10.10
N LEU A 163 2.80 1.85 10.80
CA LEU A 163 1.83 1.43 11.82
C LEU A 163 1.77 2.46 12.96
N GLU A 164 2.92 2.89 13.47
CA GLU A 164 3.06 3.91 14.52
C GLU A 164 2.46 5.25 14.08
N ALA A 165 2.64 5.62 12.80
CA ALA A 165 2.04 6.80 12.17
C ALA A 165 0.50 6.72 12.00
N GLY A 166 -0.13 5.60 12.34
CA GLY A 166 -1.59 5.47 12.33
C GLY A 166 -2.16 4.73 11.12
N TYR A 167 -1.32 4.16 10.24
CA TYR A 167 -1.76 3.54 8.99
C TYR A 167 -1.88 2.02 9.12
N SER A 168 -2.80 1.42 8.38
CA SER A 168 -2.68 -0.01 8.04
C SER A 168 -1.49 -0.21 7.11
N VAL A 169 -0.87 -1.39 7.17
CA VAL A 169 0.31 -1.69 6.36
C VAL A 169 0.10 -2.98 5.57
N ILE A 170 0.51 -2.95 4.31
CA ILE A 170 0.65 -4.14 3.47
C ILE A 170 2.13 -4.33 3.15
N VAL A 171 2.69 -5.47 3.53
CA VAL A 171 4.04 -5.87 3.13
C VAL A 171 3.94 -6.74 1.88
N ASP A 172 4.66 -6.37 0.82
CA ASP A 172 4.78 -7.14 -0.43
C ASP A 172 6.23 -7.58 -0.63
N ALA A 173 6.48 -8.85 -0.38
CA ALA A 173 7.81 -9.47 -0.51
C ALA A 173 7.66 -10.96 -0.81
N VAL A 174 8.66 -11.59 -1.44
CA VAL A 174 8.60 -13.03 -1.76
C VAL A 174 8.42 -13.88 -0.49
N SER A 175 9.11 -13.51 0.60
CA SER A 175 8.96 -14.10 1.95
C SER A 175 9.12 -15.62 2.01
N LEU A 176 10.14 -16.15 1.31
CA LEU A 176 10.40 -17.59 1.21
C LEU A 176 10.80 -18.22 2.55
N LYS A 177 11.51 -17.47 3.40
CA LYS A 177 12.06 -18.01 4.64
C LYS A 177 11.04 -17.93 5.79
N PRO A 178 10.90 -18.96 6.64
CA PRO A 178 10.04 -18.92 7.82
C PRO A 178 10.34 -17.73 8.74
N GLU A 179 11.61 -17.38 8.92
CA GLU A 179 12.02 -16.27 9.80
C GLU A 179 11.57 -14.91 9.25
N GLU A 180 11.56 -14.74 7.92
CA GLU A 180 11.02 -13.54 7.27
C GLU A 180 9.53 -13.41 7.58
N ARG A 181 8.77 -14.51 7.45
CA ARG A 181 7.33 -14.54 7.72
C ARG A 181 7.00 -14.26 9.19
N GLN A 182 7.71 -14.92 10.11
CA GLN A 182 7.54 -14.72 11.56
C GLN A 182 7.88 -13.30 11.98
N SER A 183 8.86 -12.67 11.32
CA SER A 183 9.25 -11.30 11.65
C SER A 183 8.15 -10.27 11.40
N PHE A 184 7.26 -10.49 10.42
CA PHE A 184 6.11 -9.60 10.19
C PHE A 184 5.01 -9.78 11.23
N ALA A 185 4.77 -11.02 11.67
CA ALA A 185 3.84 -11.30 12.77
C ALA A 185 4.33 -10.64 14.07
N ALA A 186 5.63 -10.68 14.33
CA ALA A 186 6.23 -10.02 15.50
C ALA A 186 6.04 -8.50 15.51
N ILE A 187 6.12 -7.83 14.34
CA ILE A 187 5.82 -6.39 14.23
C ILE A 187 4.36 -6.12 14.61
N ALA A 188 3.42 -6.88 14.05
CA ALA A 188 2.01 -6.69 14.32
C ALA A 188 1.69 -6.89 15.82
N ALA A 189 2.27 -7.91 16.45
CA ALA A 189 2.15 -8.15 17.88
C ALA A 189 2.72 -7.00 18.71
N ALA A 190 3.92 -6.51 18.38
CA ALA A 190 4.55 -5.38 19.07
C ALA A 190 3.75 -4.08 18.94
N SER A 191 3.08 -3.86 17.80
CA SER A 191 2.21 -2.71 17.56
C SER A 191 0.77 -2.90 18.07
N ALA A 192 0.45 -4.06 18.67
CA ALA A 192 -0.89 -4.43 19.12
C ALA A 192 -1.97 -4.30 18.03
N VAL A 193 -1.65 -4.71 16.80
CA VAL A 193 -2.58 -4.70 15.65
C VAL A 193 -2.81 -6.12 15.11
N PRO A 194 -3.99 -6.40 14.51
CA PRO A 194 -4.23 -7.67 13.86
C PRO A 194 -3.21 -7.97 12.74
N PHE A 195 -2.74 -9.21 12.69
CA PHE A 195 -1.88 -9.73 11.63
C PHE A 195 -2.67 -10.62 10.67
N SER A 196 -2.34 -10.57 9.38
CA SER A 196 -2.80 -11.55 8.41
C SER A 196 -1.72 -11.83 7.38
N GLY A 197 -1.26 -13.07 7.29
CA GLY A 197 -0.34 -13.53 6.25
C GLY A 197 -1.11 -14.19 5.11
N LEU A 198 -0.84 -13.78 3.87
CA LEU A 198 -1.39 -14.34 2.64
C LEU A 198 -0.27 -14.92 1.78
N TRP A 199 -0.37 -16.18 1.43
CA TRP A 199 0.59 -16.86 0.55
C TRP A 199 -0.05 -17.12 -0.82
N LEU A 200 0.42 -16.42 -1.86
CA LEU A 200 -0.15 -16.54 -3.20
C LEU A 200 0.50 -17.67 -3.97
N GLU A 201 -0.32 -18.45 -4.65
CA GLU A 201 0.10 -19.58 -5.47
C GLU A 201 -0.56 -19.55 -6.84
N ALA A 202 0.19 -19.93 -7.87
CA ALA A 202 -0.34 -20.11 -9.21
C ALA A 202 0.48 -21.19 -9.93
N PRO A 203 -0.07 -21.85 -10.97
CA PRO A 203 0.71 -22.75 -11.81
C PRO A 203 1.93 -22.06 -12.42
N ALA A 204 3.07 -22.76 -12.51
CA ALA A 204 4.32 -22.22 -13.07
C ALA A 204 4.14 -21.57 -14.44
N ALA A 205 3.41 -22.24 -15.34
CA ALA A 205 3.10 -21.69 -16.67
C ALA A 205 2.33 -20.36 -16.62
N THR A 206 1.45 -20.16 -15.64
CA THR A 206 0.74 -18.88 -15.43
C THR A 206 1.69 -17.81 -14.94
N MET A 207 2.56 -18.12 -13.99
CA MET A 207 3.57 -17.20 -13.47
C MET A 207 4.55 -16.76 -14.57
N GLU A 208 5.08 -17.70 -15.35
CA GLU A 208 5.97 -17.41 -16.48
C GLU A 208 5.31 -16.50 -17.53
N ARG A 209 4.07 -16.81 -17.92
CA ARG A 209 3.31 -15.98 -18.87
C ARG A 209 3.16 -14.55 -18.36
N ARG A 210 2.82 -14.36 -17.08
CA ARG A 210 2.68 -13.04 -16.44
C ARG A 210 4.01 -12.28 -16.44
N LEU A 211 5.12 -12.95 -16.15
CA LEU A 211 6.44 -12.33 -16.15
C LEU A 211 6.86 -11.85 -17.55
N ARG A 212 6.52 -12.59 -18.62
CA ARG A 212 6.85 -12.20 -20.01
C ARG A 212 6.11 -10.94 -20.48
N VAL A 213 4.86 -10.76 -20.07
CA VAL A 213 4.03 -9.60 -20.47
C VAL A 213 4.20 -8.39 -19.56
N ARG A 214 4.85 -8.54 -18.41
CA ARG A 214 5.08 -7.45 -17.46
C ARG A 214 5.92 -6.34 -18.09
N ARG A 215 5.54 -5.09 -17.83
CA ARG A 215 6.23 -3.86 -18.25
C ARG A 215 6.19 -2.85 -17.11
N HIS A 216 7.21 -2.00 -17.02
CA HIS A 216 7.24 -0.84 -16.11
C HIS A 216 6.96 -1.16 -14.63
N ASP A 217 7.66 -2.15 -14.05
CA ASP A 217 7.53 -2.51 -12.63
C ASP A 217 8.88 -2.41 -11.91
N ALA A 218 8.82 -2.26 -10.59
CA ALA A 218 9.98 -2.23 -9.70
C ALA A 218 10.68 -3.59 -9.53
N SER A 219 9.99 -4.67 -9.87
CA SER A 219 10.47 -6.03 -9.68
C SER A 219 11.32 -6.49 -10.87
N ASP A 220 12.56 -6.94 -10.62
CA ASP A 220 13.42 -7.55 -11.65
C ASP A 220 13.12 -9.03 -11.90
N ALA A 221 11.95 -9.49 -11.48
CA ALA A 221 11.54 -10.88 -11.67
C ALA A 221 11.48 -11.23 -13.16
N SER A 222 12.22 -12.26 -13.55
CA SER A 222 12.23 -12.86 -14.88
C SER A 222 11.86 -14.35 -14.81
N PRO A 223 11.55 -15.03 -15.93
CA PRO A 223 11.37 -16.48 -15.96
C PRO A 223 12.57 -17.25 -15.36
N GLU A 224 13.79 -16.75 -15.52
CA GLU A 224 15.01 -17.35 -14.95
C GLU A 224 15.02 -17.21 -13.41
N VAL A 225 14.64 -16.05 -12.87
CA VAL A 225 14.48 -15.84 -11.43
C VAL A 225 13.39 -16.76 -10.87
N LEU A 226 12.27 -16.91 -11.58
CA LEU A 226 11.21 -17.83 -11.19
C LEU A 226 11.69 -19.29 -11.18
N ALA A 227 12.45 -19.73 -12.19
CA ALA A 227 13.00 -21.07 -12.24
C ALA A 227 13.91 -21.36 -11.03
N GLN A 228 14.73 -20.39 -10.62
CA GLN A 228 15.55 -20.50 -9.41
C GLN A 228 14.69 -20.57 -8.14
N GLN A 229 13.62 -19.78 -8.05
CA GLN A 229 12.71 -19.79 -6.90
C GLN A 229 11.91 -21.09 -6.78
N LEU A 230 11.52 -21.71 -7.90
CA LEU A 230 10.81 -22.99 -7.92
C LEU A 230 11.66 -24.16 -7.39
N GLN A 231 12.99 -24.02 -7.37
CA GLN A 231 13.90 -24.99 -6.76
C GLN A 231 14.03 -24.81 -5.25
N GLN A 232 13.50 -23.73 -4.69
CA GLN A 232 13.54 -23.47 -3.25
C GLN A 232 12.25 -23.95 -2.61
N ASP A 233 12.35 -24.69 -1.52
CA ASP A 233 11.21 -25.08 -0.71
C ASP A 233 10.84 -23.93 0.24
N PRO A 234 9.67 -23.27 0.09
CA PRO A 234 9.19 -22.26 1.02
C PRO A 234 8.83 -22.83 2.41
N GLY A 235 8.85 -24.17 2.55
CA GLY A 235 8.24 -24.91 3.64
C GLY A 235 6.72 -24.91 3.53
N ALA A 236 6.03 -25.39 4.57
CA ALA A 236 4.60 -25.12 4.74
C ALA A 236 4.44 -23.67 5.23
N PRO A 237 3.90 -22.75 4.41
CA PRO A 237 3.72 -21.38 4.88
C PRO A 237 2.59 -21.36 5.92
N ASP A 238 2.86 -20.83 7.11
CA ASP A 238 1.86 -20.59 8.19
C ASP A 238 0.84 -19.49 7.84
N TRP A 239 0.73 -19.16 6.56
CA TRP A 239 -0.07 -18.07 6.00
C TRP A 239 -1.24 -18.66 5.22
N VAL A 240 -2.34 -17.91 5.14
CA VAL A 240 -3.51 -18.34 4.39
C VAL A 240 -3.16 -18.43 2.91
N ARG A 241 -3.28 -19.63 2.32
CA ARG A 241 -3.00 -19.85 0.90
C ARG A 241 -4.13 -19.22 0.07
N VAL A 242 -3.75 -18.44 -0.93
CA VAL A 242 -4.66 -17.77 -1.88
C VAL A 242 -4.32 -18.24 -3.27
N ASP A 243 -5.28 -18.89 -3.92
CA ASP A 243 -5.14 -19.28 -5.32
C ASP A 243 -5.21 -18.03 -6.21
N ALA A 244 -4.10 -17.79 -6.91
CA ALA A 244 -3.92 -16.71 -7.87
C ALA A 244 -3.84 -17.24 -9.31
N SER A 245 -4.31 -18.46 -9.59
CA SER A 245 -4.41 -19.05 -10.92
C SER A 245 -5.41 -18.30 -11.83
N GLY A 246 -6.48 -17.77 -11.25
CA GLY A 246 -7.54 -17.02 -11.93
C GLY A 246 -7.19 -15.55 -12.23
N GLY A 247 -8.24 -14.72 -12.38
CA GLY A 247 -8.10 -13.28 -12.61
C GLY A 247 -7.69 -12.52 -11.36
N ALA A 248 -7.24 -11.27 -11.53
CA ALA A 248 -6.90 -10.40 -10.40
C ALA A 248 -8.11 -10.13 -9.48
N ALA A 249 -9.32 -10.06 -10.05
CA ALA A 249 -10.56 -9.89 -9.30
C ALA A 249 -10.88 -11.11 -8.43
N ASP A 250 -10.68 -12.33 -8.94
CA ASP A 250 -10.93 -13.56 -8.18
C ASP A 250 -9.95 -13.69 -7.01
N CYS A 251 -8.68 -13.39 -7.26
CA CYS A 251 -7.63 -13.37 -6.24
C CYS A 251 -7.93 -12.32 -5.15
N LEU A 252 -8.36 -11.11 -5.55
CA LEU A 252 -8.78 -10.06 -4.61
C LEU A 252 -9.98 -10.51 -3.77
N ALA A 253 -10.99 -11.12 -4.38
CA ALA A 253 -12.17 -11.62 -3.66
C ALA A 253 -11.80 -12.73 -2.66
N ALA A 254 -10.91 -13.64 -3.05
CA ALA A 254 -10.38 -14.68 -2.16
C ALA A 254 -9.60 -14.08 -0.98
N ALA A 255 -8.74 -13.10 -1.24
CA ALA A 255 -7.98 -12.41 -0.20
C ALA A 255 -8.90 -11.63 0.75
N ARG A 256 -9.92 -10.92 0.26
CA ARG A 256 -10.90 -10.20 1.11
C ARG A 256 -11.64 -11.16 2.04
N ARG A 257 -12.09 -12.32 1.54
CA ARG A 257 -12.68 -13.38 2.37
C ARG A 257 -11.71 -13.86 3.45
N ALA A 258 -10.45 -14.12 3.10
CA ALA A 258 -9.42 -14.54 4.06
C ALA A 258 -9.15 -13.48 5.15
N LEU A 259 -9.27 -12.20 4.81
CA LEU A 259 -9.04 -11.07 5.73
C LEU A 259 -10.30 -10.67 6.53
N ALA A 260 -11.43 -11.36 6.31
CA ALA A 260 -12.76 -10.99 6.80
C ALA A 260 -13.13 -9.52 6.47
N LEU A 261 -12.75 -9.07 5.27
CA LEU A 261 -13.14 -7.77 4.74
C LEU A 261 -14.45 -7.94 3.96
N GLY A 262 -15.50 -7.24 4.40
CA GLY A 262 -16.80 -7.17 3.73
C GLY A 262 -16.74 -6.61 2.32
#